data_AF-A0A8I1NFT8-F1
#
_entry.id   AF-A0A8I1NFT8-F1
#
_cell.length_a   1.000
_cell.length_b   1.000
_cell.length_c   1.000
_cell.angle_alpha   90.00
_cell.angle_beta   90.00
_cell.angle_gamma   90.00
#
_symmetry.space_group_name_H-M   'P 1'
#
loop_
_entity.id
_entity.type
_entity.pdbx_description
1 polymer ?
#
loop_
_entity_poly.entity_id
_entity_poly.type
_entity_poly.pdbx_seq_one_letter_code
_entity_poly.pdbx_strand_id
1 'polypeptide(L)'
;MTPKAQILEREKRWSLVAGIASVMGVAVILATYSDSSAAVRAASGLAERLREVDGDRSGLLLASFGQFLGWSLLAVPLVFLFRAAAARAPQVRRALIGVMVIAPILIGAGSMVSAGSILQAATDFKDVDHATIEKCVADKVADQTEATGSSDTGGAVTDEERSDFTSDCEDEEAKDIRGSASLAPLETGISLAGLLGFTVAVVYVSLWAMRTGLLTRFWGSLGIALGVVFAFFTLFTLIWFIYAGLLLAGWVPGGRPPAWASGEARPWPKPGDPGFGGDDDDDDEDVIEGTADELDPDDPDPRGAVNAPDALDAPDAQDAPDRSDDGPQGERRKRKKRS
;
A
#
# COMPACT_ATOMS: atom_id res chain seq x y z
N MET A 1 -32.46 -16.80 13.52
CA MET A 1 -31.60 -15.80 12.85
C MET A 1 -31.24 -16.31 11.47
N THR A 2 -31.39 -15.48 10.43
CA THR A 2 -30.92 -15.83 9.08
C THR A 2 -29.37 -15.83 9.05
N PRO A 3 -28.73 -16.60 8.17
CA PRO A 3 -27.26 -16.59 8.03
C PRO A 3 -26.69 -15.18 7.80
N LYS A 4 -27.46 -14.29 7.14
CA LYS A 4 -27.09 -12.89 6.89
C LYS A 4 -27.00 -12.07 8.19
N ALA A 5 -27.99 -12.20 9.09
CA ALA A 5 -27.99 -11.49 10.37
C ALA A 5 -26.78 -11.86 11.22
N GLN A 6 -26.37 -13.14 11.22
CA GLN A 6 -25.17 -13.60 11.94
C GLN A 6 -23.87 -13.01 11.37
N ILE A 7 -23.78 -12.84 10.05
CA ILE A 7 -22.61 -12.21 9.40
C ILE A 7 -22.51 -10.75 9.82
N LEU A 8 -23.61 -10.00 9.74
CA LEU A 8 -23.65 -8.58 10.09
C LEU A 8 -23.33 -8.33 11.57
N GLU A 9 -23.88 -9.15 12.47
CA GLU A 9 -23.59 -9.04 13.91
C GLU A 9 -22.10 -9.26 14.20
N ARG A 10 -21.49 -10.28 13.58
CA ARG A 10 -20.06 -10.53 13.69
C ARG A 10 -19.23 -9.38 13.15
N GLU A 11 -19.58 -8.86 11.97
CA GLU A 11 -18.87 -7.72 11.36
C GLU A 11 -18.97 -6.47 12.23
N LYS A 12 -20.15 -6.17 12.78
CA LYS A 12 -20.35 -5.04 13.70
C LYS A 12 -19.47 -5.17 14.95
N ARG A 13 -19.40 -6.36 15.55
CA ARG A 13 -18.59 -6.60 16.76
C ARG A 13 -17.09 -6.47 16.51
N TRP A 14 -16.61 -6.96 15.37
CA TRP A 14 -15.17 -7.02 15.08
C TRP A 14 -14.63 -5.81 14.29
N SER A 15 -15.49 -5.02 13.63
CA SER A 15 -15.03 -3.90 12.81
C SER A 15 -14.26 -2.85 13.63
N LEU A 16 -14.74 -2.55 14.84
CA LEU A 16 -14.09 -1.56 15.71
C LEU A 16 -12.70 -2.05 16.16
N VAL A 17 -12.61 -3.31 16.57
CA VAL A 17 -11.34 -3.93 16.99
C VAL A 17 -10.34 -3.94 15.84
N ALA A 18 -10.79 -4.30 14.63
CA ALA A 18 -9.94 -4.28 13.44
C ALA A 18 -9.50 -2.87 13.05
N GLY A 19 -10.38 -1.88 13.20
CA GLY A 19 -10.07 -0.47 12.96
C GLY A 19 -9.00 0.07 13.91
N ILE A 20 -9.18 -0.14 15.21
CA ILE A 20 -8.22 0.27 16.25
C ILE A 20 -6.88 -0.46 16.07
N ALA A 21 -6.90 -1.76 15.81
CA ALA A 21 -5.68 -2.54 15.58
C ALA A 21 -4.89 -2.02 14.37
N SER A 22 -5.57 -1.62 13.29
CA SER A 22 -4.92 -1.02 12.11
C SER A 22 -4.21 0.29 12.46
N VAL A 23 -4.90 1.23 13.11
CA VAL A 23 -4.33 2.54 13.45
C VAL A 23 -3.21 2.40 14.48
N MET A 24 -3.38 1.57 15.51
CA MET A 24 -2.33 1.28 16.49
C MET A 24 -1.12 0.61 15.85
N GLY A 25 -1.33 -0.36 14.94
CA GLY A 25 -0.25 -1.02 14.22
C GLY A 25 0.58 -0.01 13.42
N VAL A 26 -0.07 0.89 12.69
CA VAL A 26 0.62 1.97 11.96
C VAL A 26 1.34 2.93 12.91
N ALA A 27 0.70 3.36 14.00
CA ALA A 27 1.31 4.27 14.97
C ALA A 27 2.58 3.67 15.61
N VAL A 28 2.54 2.38 15.95
CA VAL A 28 3.72 1.67 16.47
C VAL A 28 4.83 1.60 15.42
N ILE A 29 4.53 1.25 14.16
CA ILE A 29 5.53 1.23 13.08
C ILE A 29 6.15 2.63 12.88
N LEU A 30 5.35 3.70 12.89
CA LEU A 30 5.87 5.05 12.69
C LEU A 30 6.76 5.50 13.85
N ALA A 31 6.38 5.17 15.10
CA ALA A 31 7.17 5.48 16.28
C ALA A 31 8.54 4.75 16.28
N THR A 32 8.60 3.50 15.82
CA THR A 32 9.87 2.76 15.72
C THR A 32 10.77 3.25 14.58
N TYR A 33 10.17 3.79 13.51
CA TYR A 33 10.91 4.35 12.37
C TYR A 33 11.60 5.68 12.68
N SER A 34 11.00 6.56 13.50
CA SER A 34 11.59 7.86 13.83
C SER A 34 12.94 7.68 14.52
N ASP A 35 13.01 6.76 15.47
CA ASP A 35 14.19 6.50 16.29
C ASP A 35 15.31 5.88 15.44
N SER A 36 14.94 4.94 14.57
CA SER A 36 15.89 4.26 13.66
C SER A 36 16.53 5.23 12.66
N SER A 37 15.77 6.22 12.17
CA SER A 37 16.26 7.19 11.18
C SER A 37 17.18 8.27 11.76
N ALA A 38 17.08 8.54 13.06
CA ALA A 38 17.99 9.43 13.77
C ALA A 38 19.36 8.75 13.97
N ALA A 39 19.37 7.51 14.43
CA ALA A 39 20.58 6.72 14.64
C ALA A 39 21.36 6.48 13.34
N VAL A 40 20.67 6.16 12.23
CA VAL A 40 21.33 5.92 10.93
C VAL A 40 21.94 7.20 10.33
N ARG A 41 21.43 8.39 10.68
CA ARG A 41 22.01 9.66 10.20
C ARG A 41 23.18 10.16 11.05
N ALA A 42 23.30 9.69 12.28
CA ALA A 42 24.34 10.13 13.22
C ALA A 42 25.66 9.36 13.06
N ALA A 43 25.60 8.07 12.68
CA ALA A 43 26.79 7.25 12.53
C ALA A 43 27.47 7.44 11.16
N SER A 44 28.73 7.87 11.16
CA SER A 44 29.57 7.98 9.95
C SER A 44 30.13 6.64 9.45
N GLY A 45 30.15 5.60 10.30
CA GLY A 45 30.71 4.28 10.00
C GLY A 45 29.96 3.13 10.67
N LEU A 46 30.23 1.90 10.24
CA LEU A 46 29.63 0.68 10.80
C LEU A 46 30.19 0.36 12.18
N ALA A 47 31.50 0.54 12.39
CA ALA A 47 32.18 0.31 13.66
C ALA A 47 31.61 1.22 14.77
N GLU A 48 31.45 2.51 14.47
CA GLU A 48 30.84 3.46 15.40
C GLU A 48 29.41 3.08 15.77
N ARG A 49 28.63 2.60 14.79
CA ARG A 49 27.28 2.09 15.02
C ARG A 49 27.26 0.86 15.92
N LEU A 50 28.23 -0.06 15.79
CA LEU A 50 28.32 -1.24 16.66
C LEU A 50 28.67 -0.85 18.10
N ARG A 51 29.55 0.15 18.28
CA ARG A 51 29.89 0.71 19.61
C ARG A 51 28.69 1.40 20.26
N GLU A 52 27.95 2.20 19.51
CA GLU A 52 26.73 2.86 20.01
C GLU A 52 25.67 1.84 20.44
N VAL A 53 25.48 0.76 19.65
CA VAL A 53 24.52 -0.30 19.96
C VAL A 53 24.91 -1.09 21.23
N ASP A 54 26.19 -1.23 21.57
CA ASP A 54 26.59 -1.89 22.82
C ASP A 54 26.09 -1.13 24.06
N GLY A 55 26.04 0.20 23.97
CA GLY A 55 25.54 1.06 25.04
C GLY A 55 24.02 0.99 25.23
N ASP A 56 23.26 0.73 24.16
CA ASP A 56 21.80 0.89 24.13
C ASP A 56 21.04 -0.33 23.58
N ARG A 57 21.52 -1.55 23.91
CA ARG A 57 20.91 -2.83 23.50
C ARG A 57 19.39 -2.91 23.72
N SER A 58 18.89 -2.32 24.81
CA SER A 58 17.45 -2.26 25.12
C SER A 58 16.65 -1.42 24.13
N GLY A 59 17.22 -0.32 23.62
CA GLY A 59 16.57 0.53 22.63
C GLY A 59 16.36 -0.23 21.32
N LEU A 60 17.39 -0.93 20.85
CA LEU A 60 17.31 -1.75 19.64
C LEU A 60 16.29 -2.87 19.77
N LEU A 61 16.29 -3.61 20.89
CA LEU A 61 15.33 -4.69 21.12
C LEU A 61 13.89 -4.17 21.22
N LEU A 62 13.68 -3.04 21.89
CA LEU A 62 12.37 -2.42 22.00
C LEU A 62 11.85 -1.95 20.63
N ALA A 63 12.71 -1.35 19.81
CA ALA A 63 12.38 -0.93 18.46
C ALA A 63 12.01 -2.14 17.57
N SER A 64 12.80 -3.21 17.60
CA SER A 64 12.50 -4.42 16.81
C SER A 64 11.25 -5.16 17.29
N PHE A 65 11.00 -5.19 18.60
CA PHE A 65 9.76 -5.76 19.13
C PHE A 65 8.55 -4.90 18.76
N GLY A 66 8.68 -3.58 18.84
CA GLY A 66 7.67 -2.64 18.37
C GLY A 66 7.36 -2.86 16.90
N GLN A 67 8.38 -3.00 16.05
CA GLN A 67 8.22 -3.28 14.63
C GLN A 67 7.48 -4.61 14.39
N PHE A 68 7.87 -5.67 15.10
CA PHE A 68 7.18 -6.96 15.05
C PHE A 68 5.69 -6.85 15.42
N LEU A 69 5.40 -6.17 16.52
CA LEU A 69 4.04 -5.99 17.02
C LEU A 69 3.21 -5.14 16.05
N GLY A 70 3.79 -4.06 15.53
CA GLY A 70 3.17 -3.16 14.57
C GLY A 70 2.76 -3.88 13.29
N TRP A 71 3.66 -4.64 12.67
CA TRP A 71 3.33 -5.45 11.49
C TRP A 71 2.32 -6.54 11.80
N SER A 72 2.44 -7.22 12.95
CA SER A 72 1.49 -8.25 13.38
C SER A 72 0.07 -7.69 13.56
N LEU A 73 -0.07 -6.46 14.08
CA LEU A 73 -1.34 -5.77 14.23
C LEU A 73 -2.02 -5.49 12.88
N LEU A 74 -1.26 -5.23 11.81
CA LEU A 74 -1.80 -5.03 10.46
C LEU A 74 -2.42 -6.31 9.86
N ALA A 75 -2.12 -7.49 10.40
CA ALA A 75 -2.81 -8.73 9.99
C ALA A 75 -4.31 -8.69 10.33
N VAL A 76 -4.70 -8.02 11.42
CA VAL A 76 -6.09 -7.97 11.89
C VAL A 76 -7.04 -7.33 10.86
N PRO A 77 -6.81 -6.10 10.35
CA PRO A 77 -7.66 -5.49 9.33
C PRO A 77 -7.64 -6.28 8.00
N LEU A 78 -6.51 -6.87 7.61
CA LEU A 78 -6.42 -7.72 6.40
C LEU A 78 -7.33 -8.94 6.51
N VAL A 79 -7.24 -9.68 7.63
CA VAL A 79 -8.09 -10.85 7.90
C VAL A 79 -9.56 -10.44 7.99
N PHE A 80 -9.86 -9.30 8.62
CA PHE A 80 -11.23 -8.79 8.71
C PHE A 80 -11.82 -8.51 7.33
N LEU A 81 -11.14 -7.72 6.49
CA LEU A 81 -11.56 -7.41 5.12
C LEU A 81 -11.67 -8.67 4.26
N PHE A 82 -10.71 -9.59 4.37
CA PHE A 82 -10.73 -10.85 3.65
C PHE A 82 -11.94 -11.70 4.02
N ARG A 83 -12.26 -11.84 5.31
CA ARG A 83 -13.42 -12.62 5.77
C ARG A 83 -14.73 -11.97 5.36
N ALA A 84 -14.82 -10.64 5.41
CA ALA A 84 -15.97 -9.89 4.93
C ALA A 84 -16.19 -10.10 3.42
N ALA A 85 -15.10 -10.06 2.62
CA ALA A 85 -15.16 -10.33 1.19
C ALA A 85 -15.54 -11.79 0.89
N ALA A 86 -14.95 -12.74 1.61
CA ALA A 86 -15.23 -14.18 1.46
C ALA A 86 -16.65 -14.58 1.86
N ALA A 87 -17.29 -13.82 2.76
CA ALA A 87 -18.70 -14.00 3.10
C ALA A 87 -19.64 -13.53 1.96
N ARG A 88 -19.20 -12.60 1.12
CA ARG A 88 -19.98 -11.98 0.04
C ARG A 88 -19.72 -12.59 -1.33
N ALA A 89 -18.55 -13.17 -1.56
CA ALA A 89 -18.15 -13.73 -2.85
C ALA A 89 -17.65 -15.18 -2.70
N PRO A 90 -18.36 -16.19 -3.27
CA PRO A 90 -17.96 -17.60 -3.17
C PRO A 90 -16.65 -17.91 -3.93
N GLN A 91 -16.23 -17.03 -4.84
CA GLN A 91 -14.99 -17.18 -5.60
C GLN A 91 -13.74 -16.86 -4.77
N VAL A 92 -13.88 -16.25 -3.58
CA VAL A 92 -12.75 -15.96 -2.70
C VAL A 92 -12.20 -17.26 -2.13
N ARG A 93 -10.91 -17.52 -2.38
CA ARG A 93 -10.24 -18.75 -1.94
C ARG A 93 -9.89 -18.66 -0.46
N ARG A 94 -10.69 -19.30 0.40
CA ARG A 94 -10.51 -19.29 1.87
C ARG A 94 -9.13 -19.73 2.34
N ALA A 95 -8.43 -20.56 1.57
CA ALA A 95 -7.06 -20.99 1.87
C ALA A 95 -6.05 -19.82 1.97
N LEU A 96 -6.32 -18.69 1.31
CA LEU A 96 -5.44 -17.51 1.35
C LEU A 96 -5.50 -16.73 2.68
N ILE A 97 -6.39 -17.10 3.61
CA ILE A 97 -6.42 -16.48 4.94
C ILE A 97 -5.09 -16.65 5.70
N GLY A 98 -4.37 -17.76 5.46
CA GLY A 98 -3.06 -18.01 6.06
C GLY A 98 -2.03 -16.97 5.63
N VAL A 99 -2.05 -16.55 4.36
CA VAL A 99 -1.13 -15.53 3.83
C VAL A 99 -1.35 -14.17 4.50
N MET A 100 -2.62 -13.80 4.78
CA MET A 100 -2.98 -12.54 5.45
C MET A 100 -2.43 -12.45 6.88
N VAL A 101 -2.21 -13.59 7.54
CA VAL A 101 -1.69 -13.68 8.92
C VAL A 101 -0.18 -13.86 8.91
N ILE A 102 0.33 -14.81 8.12
CA ILE A 102 1.73 -15.20 8.14
C ILE A 102 2.60 -14.10 7.55
N ALA A 103 2.17 -13.41 6.49
CA ALA A 103 3.05 -12.46 5.82
C ALA A 103 3.46 -11.25 6.67
N PRO A 104 2.54 -10.53 7.36
CA PRO A 104 2.94 -9.46 8.27
C PRO A 104 3.79 -9.96 9.44
N ILE A 105 3.51 -11.16 9.95
CA ILE A 105 4.30 -11.79 11.03
C ILE A 105 5.73 -12.07 10.55
N LEU A 106 5.91 -12.57 9.32
CA LEU A 106 7.24 -12.82 8.75
C LEU A 106 8.03 -11.53 8.56
N ILE A 107 7.38 -10.44 8.10
CA ILE A 107 8.03 -9.11 8.02
C ILE A 107 8.52 -8.68 9.41
N GLY A 108 7.65 -8.77 10.42
CA GLY A 108 8.02 -8.47 11.80
C GLY A 108 9.14 -9.38 12.33
N ALA A 109 9.07 -10.68 12.06
CA ALA A 109 10.07 -11.65 12.51
C ALA A 109 11.44 -11.36 11.89
N GLY A 110 11.46 -10.93 10.61
CA GLY A 110 12.65 -10.44 9.95
C GLY A 110 13.34 -9.32 10.73
N SER A 111 12.59 -8.34 11.26
CA SER A 111 13.17 -7.26 12.08
C SER A 111 13.76 -7.74 13.42
N MET A 112 13.23 -8.81 14.01
CA MET A 112 13.79 -9.40 15.23
C MET A 112 15.08 -10.16 14.93
N VAL A 113 15.10 -10.95 13.86
CA VAL A 113 16.31 -11.67 13.40
C VAL A 113 17.42 -10.67 13.06
N SER A 114 17.08 -9.58 12.37
CA SER A 114 18.02 -8.51 12.03
C SER A 114 18.62 -7.83 13.26
N ALA A 115 17.80 -7.57 14.30
CA ALA A 115 18.36 -7.05 15.56
C ALA A 115 19.25 -8.07 16.27
N GLY A 116 18.88 -9.36 16.25
CA GLY A 116 19.71 -10.42 16.80
C GLY A 116 21.08 -10.50 16.12
N SER A 117 21.13 -10.39 14.79
CA SER A 117 22.39 -10.40 14.03
C SER A 117 23.27 -9.19 14.34
N ILE A 118 22.67 -7.99 14.51
CA ILE A 118 23.39 -6.79 14.93
C ILE A 118 23.95 -6.92 16.35
N LEU A 119 23.17 -7.46 17.30
CA LEU A 119 23.63 -7.65 18.69
C LEU A 119 24.75 -8.67 18.81
N GLN A 120 24.70 -9.73 18.00
CA GLN A 120 25.78 -10.71 17.93
C GLN A 120 27.04 -10.06 17.35
N ALA A 121 26.93 -9.38 16.20
CA ALA A 121 28.06 -8.68 15.60
C ALA A 121 28.67 -7.62 16.53
N ALA A 122 27.86 -6.90 17.30
CA ALA A 122 28.35 -5.93 18.28
C ALA A 122 29.12 -6.58 19.44
N THR A 123 28.71 -7.79 19.85
CA THR A 123 29.42 -8.55 20.89
C THR A 123 30.74 -9.10 20.34
N ASP A 124 30.72 -9.68 19.14
CA ASP A 124 31.91 -10.22 18.49
C ASP A 124 32.93 -9.12 18.17
N PHE A 125 32.46 -7.92 17.78
CA PHE A 125 33.32 -6.76 17.50
C PHE A 125 34.07 -6.26 18.75
N LYS A 126 33.52 -6.46 19.95
CA LYS A 126 34.17 -6.09 21.21
C LYS A 126 35.41 -6.94 21.50
N ASP A 127 35.42 -8.16 20.97
CA ASP A 127 36.49 -9.13 21.16
C ASP A 127 37.54 -9.08 20.02
N VAL A 128 37.42 -8.11 19.10
CA VAL A 128 38.40 -7.88 18.03
C VAL A 128 39.74 -7.48 18.64
N ASP A 129 40.79 -8.18 18.23
CA ASP A 129 42.15 -7.89 18.64
C ASP A 129 42.63 -6.57 18.01
N HIS A 130 43.04 -5.61 18.83
CA HIS A 130 43.64 -4.36 18.38
C HIS A 130 44.83 -4.60 17.45
N ALA A 131 45.55 -5.72 17.61
CA ALA A 131 46.65 -6.09 16.72
C ALA A 131 46.20 -6.29 15.26
N THR A 132 44.97 -6.77 15.02
CA THR A 132 44.42 -6.93 13.66
C THR A 132 44.19 -5.58 13.00
N ILE A 133 43.61 -4.63 13.75
CA ILE A 133 43.38 -3.26 13.26
C ILE A 133 44.72 -2.56 12.99
N GLU A 134 45.66 -2.63 13.93
CA GLU A 134 47.01 -2.05 13.76
C GLU A 134 47.73 -2.60 12.53
N LYS A 135 47.60 -3.91 12.28
CA LYS A 135 48.16 -4.54 11.08
C LYS A 135 47.51 -4.00 9.80
N CYS A 136 46.18 -3.91 9.75
CA CYS A 136 45.48 -3.33 8.60
C CYS A 136 45.91 -1.88 8.34
N VAL A 137 46.05 -1.06 9.39
CA VAL A 137 46.51 0.33 9.28
C VAL A 137 47.95 0.37 8.75
N ALA A 138 48.83 -0.50 9.25
CA ALA A 138 50.21 -0.59 8.75
C ALA A 138 50.26 -0.96 7.27
N ASP A 139 49.42 -1.89 6.83
CA ASP A 139 49.32 -2.31 5.42
C ASP A 139 48.83 -1.14 4.53
N LYS A 140 47.77 -0.40 4.94
CA LYS A 140 47.29 0.78 4.21
C LYS A 140 48.32 1.91 4.12
N VAL A 141 49.07 2.14 5.20
CA VAL A 141 50.17 3.12 5.22
C VAL A 141 51.28 2.72 4.25
N ALA A 142 51.62 1.42 4.18
CA ALA A 142 52.59 0.91 3.23
C ALA A 142 52.11 1.12 1.78
N ASP A 143 50.86 0.75 1.47
CA ASP A 143 50.27 0.92 0.14
C ASP A 143 50.24 2.39 -0.32
N GLN A 144 49.90 3.33 0.57
CA GLN A 144 49.92 4.77 0.25
C GLN A 144 51.34 5.28 -0.02
N THR A 145 52.33 4.77 0.73
CA THR A 145 53.75 5.13 0.55
C THR A 145 54.27 4.64 -0.80
N GLU A 146 53.88 3.43 -1.22
CA GLU A 146 54.22 2.89 -2.54
C GLU A 146 53.54 3.69 -3.67
N ALA A 147 52.25 4.00 -3.52
CA ALA A 147 51.47 4.70 -4.55
C ALA A 147 51.94 6.14 -4.82
N THR A 148 52.42 6.84 -3.80
CA THR A 148 52.89 8.24 -3.93
C THR A 148 54.29 8.35 -4.52
N GLY A 149 55.02 7.23 -4.67
CA GLY A 149 56.36 7.22 -5.25
C GLY A 149 57.39 8.07 -4.49
N SER A 150 57.07 8.48 -3.26
CA SER A 150 57.93 9.32 -2.44
C SER A 150 59.04 8.47 -1.83
N SER A 151 60.15 8.33 -2.54
CA SER A 151 61.41 7.84 -1.98
C SER A 151 62.06 8.84 -1.01
N ASP A 152 61.43 10.00 -0.79
CA ASP A 152 61.92 11.02 0.14
C ASP A 152 61.37 10.77 1.54
N THR A 153 62.28 10.54 2.49
CA THR A 153 62.08 10.19 3.91
C THR A 153 61.31 11.21 4.76
N GLY A 154 60.64 12.20 4.16
CA GLY A 154 60.00 13.32 4.85
C GLY A 154 58.47 13.37 4.78
N GLY A 155 57.83 12.61 3.90
CA GLY A 155 56.36 12.54 3.81
C GLY A 155 55.78 11.54 4.80
N ALA A 156 55.89 11.82 6.10
CA ALA A 156 55.22 10.99 7.10
C ALA A 156 53.69 11.12 6.92
N VAL A 157 52.98 9.99 6.88
CA VAL A 157 51.52 9.95 6.95
C VAL A 157 51.06 10.81 8.12
N THR A 158 50.15 11.73 7.87
CA THR A 158 49.64 12.64 8.89
C THR A 158 48.82 11.87 9.93
N ASP A 159 48.69 12.44 11.14
CA ASP A 159 47.85 11.84 12.17
C ASP A 159 46.38 11.76 11.75
N GLU A 160 45.93 12.71 10.91
CA GLU A 160 44.59 12.73 10.32
C GLU A 160 44.39 11.55 9.35
N GLU A 161 45.31 11.34 8.40
CA GLU A 161 45.26 10.19 7.48
C GLU A 161 45.34 8.85 8.22
N ARG A 162 46.18 8.75 9.26
CA ARG A 162 46.25 7.54 10.09
C ARG A 162 44.94 7.29 10.82
N SER A 163 44.26 8.34 11.30
CA SER A 163 42.93 8.22 11.91
C SER A 163 41.89 7.72 10.90
N ASP A 164 41.91 8.24 9.67
CA ASP A 164 41.02 7.79 8.60
C ASP A 164 41.27 6.32 8.25
N PHE A 165 42.53 5.89 8.12
CA PHE A 165 42.85 4.48 7.90
C PHE A 165 42.41 3.57 9.04
N THR A 166 42.50 4.05 10.29
CA THR A 166 42.00 3.30 11.44
C THR A 166 40.50 3.10 11.35
N SER A 167 39.75 4.18 11.07
CA SER A 167 38.29 4.10 10.87
C SER A 167 37.90 3.15 9.74
N ASP A 168 38.61 3.19 8.61
CA ASP A 168 38.34 2.30 7.49
C ASP A 168 38.62 0.83 7.84
N CYS A 169 39.73 0.55 8.52
CA CYS A 169 40.10 -0.80 8.96
C CYS A 169 39.09 -1.37 9.97
N GLU A 170 38.61 -0.55 10.91
CA GLU A 170 37.54 -0.94 11.82
C GLU A 170 36.24 -1.27 11.08
N ASP A 171 35.88 -0.48 10.07
CA ASP A 171 34.70 -0.69 9.25
C ASP A 171 34.81 -1.93 8.36
N GLU A 172 36.00 -2.27 7.87
CA GLU A 172 36.27 -3.50 7.12
C GLU A 172 36.11 -4.74 8.02
N GLU A 173 36.71 -4.73 9.21
CA GLU A 173 36.56 -5.82 10.18
C GLU A 173 35.10 -5.99 10.62
N ALA A 174 34.40 -4.88 10.90
CA ALA A 174 32.97 -4.92 11.24
C ALA A 174 32.12 -5.53 10.11
N LYS A 175 32.47 -5.27 8.84
CA LYS A 175 31.81 -5.89 7.67
C LYS A 175 32.12 -7.38 7.59
N ASP A 176 33.35 -7.80 7.86
CA ASP A 176 33.74 -9.21 7.83
C ASP A 176 33.01 -10.01 8.91
N ILE A 177 33.00 -9.52 10.16
CA ILE A 177 32.25 -10.13 11.27
C ILE A 177 30.77 -10.27 10.92
N ARG A 178 30.16 -9.21 10.38
CA ARG A 178 28.76 -9.25 9.95
C ARG A 178 28.53 -10.23 8.78
N GLY A 179 29.47 -10.33 7.86
CA GLY A 179 29.43 -11.25 6.72
C GLY A 179 29.56 -12.71 7.13
N SER A 180 30.31 -12.99 8.20
CA SER A 180 30.52 -14.33 8.75
C SER A 180 29.29 -14.87 9.52
N ALA A 181 28.37 -13.99 9.93
CA ALA A 181 27.14 -14.37 10.61
C ALA A 181 26.25 -15.23 9.68
N SER A 182 26.23 -16.54 9.92
CA SER A 182 25.55 -17.56 9.10
C SER A 182 24.03 -17.39 8.93
N LEU A 183 23.43 -16.39 9.58
CA LEU A 183 21.99 -16.10 9.54
C LEU A 183 21.58 -15.16 8.40
N ALA A 184 22.52 -14.53 7.69
CA ALA A 184 22.20 -13.59 6.61
C ALA A 184 21.30 -14.19 5.50
N PRO A 185 21.51 -15.44 5.03
CA PRO A 185 20.60 -16.07 4.06
C PRO A 185 19.20 -16.31 4.62
N LEU A 186 19.10 -16.67 5.91
CA LEU A 186 17.82 -16.90 6.59
C LEU A 186 17.05 -15.59 6.76
N GLU A 187 17.72 -14.52 7.19
CA GLU A 187 17.14 -13.17 7.32
C GLU A 187 16.58 -12.70 5.98
N THR A 188 17.38 -12.83 4.91
CA THR A 188 16.97 -12.45 3.55
C THR A 188 15.77 -13.28 3.07
N GLY A 189 15.80 -14.60 3.31
CA GLY A 189 14.70 -15.50 2.93
C GLY A 189 13.39 -15.20 3.65
N ILE A 190 13.42 -15.01 4.96
CA ILE A 190 12.23 -14.68 5.78
C ILE A 190 11.66 -13.33 5.36
N SER A 191 12.53 -12.32 5.21
CA SER A 191 12.11 -10.95 4.85
C SER A 191 11.50 -10.91 3.46
N LEU A 192 12.12 -11.58 2.48
CA LEU A 192 11.61 -11.65 1.11
C LEU A 192 10.27 -12.41 1.05
N ALA A 193 10.16 -13.54 1.77
CA ALA A 193 8.91 -14.30 1.84
C ALA A 193 7.78 -13.49 2.49
N GLY A 194 8.07 -12.76 3.57
CA GLY A 194 7.14 -11.84 4.21
C GLY A 194 6.69 -10.74 3.27
N LEU A 195 7.63 -10.09 2.58
CA LEU A 195 7.37 -9.01 1.63
C LEU A 195 6.47 -9.49 0.47
N LEU A 196 6.83 -10.59 -0.20
CA LEU A 196 6.04 -11.14 -1.30
C LEU A 196 4.65 -11.59 -0.84
N GLY A 197 4.57 -12.27 0.31
CA GLY A 197 3.30 -12.67 0.90
C GLY A 197 2.42 -11.48 1.23
N PHE A 198 3.00 -10.38 1.73
CA PHE A 198 2.28 -9.17 2.11
C PHE A 198 1.76 -8.41 0.89
N THR A 199 2.59 -8.29 -0.16
CA THR A 199 2.17 -7.77 -1.46
C THR A 199 0.96 -8.55 -1.99
N VAL A 200 1.03 -9.88 -2.01
CA VAL A 200 -0.09 -10.72 -2.46
C VAL A 200 -1.32 -10.52 -1.57
N ALA A 201 -1.14 -10.43 -0.25
CA ALA A 201 -2.21 -10.20 0.71
C ALA A 201 -2.95 -8.88 0.43
N VAL A 202 -2.22 -7.77 0.35
CA VAL A 202 -2.77 -6.43 0.13
C VAL A 202 -3.44 -6.33 -1.25
N VAL A 203 -2.81 -6.82 -2.31
CA VAL A 203 -3.38 -6.82 -3.67
C VAL A 203 -4.67 -7.64 -3.71
N TYR A 204 -4.62 -8.86 -3.18
CA TYR A 204 -5.77 -9.78 -3.22
C TYR A 204 -6.96 -9.26 -2.42
N VAL A 205 -6.72 -8.76 -1.19
CA VAL A 205 -7.80 -8.22 -0.36
C VAL A 205 -8.40 -6.96 -0.97
N SER A 206 -7.57 -6.07 -1.52
CA SER A 206 -8.03 -4.82 -2.13
C SER A 206 -8.91 -5.08 -3.36
N LEU A 207 -8.50 -6.02 -4.21
CA LEU A 207 -9.26 -6.45 -5.38
C LEU A 207 -10.65 -6.99 -5.00
N TRP A 208 -10.71 -7.90 -4.02
CA TRP A 208 -11.98 -8.52 -3.62
C TRP A 208 -12.86 -7.60 -2.78
N ALA A 209 -12.27 -6.77 -1.93
CA ALA A 209 -13.00 -5.75 -1.17
C ALA A 209 -13.64 -4.72 -2.11
N MET A 210 -12.93 -4.28 -3.15
CA MET A 210 -13.50 -3.43 -4.20
C MET A 210 -14.63 -4.12 -4.96
N ARG A 211 -14.44 -5.38 -5.37
CA ARG A 211 -15.43 -6.16 -6.12
C ARG A 211 -16.72 -6.41 -5.32
N THR A 212 -16.62 -6.53 -4.01
CA THR A 212 -17.76 -6.75 -3.11
C THR A 212 -18.38 -5.45 -2.58
N GLY A 213 -17.82 -4.29 -2.93
CA GLY A 213 -18.29 -2.98 -2.50
C GLY A 213 -17.88 -2.59 -1.08
N LEU A 214 -16.97 -3.34 -0.44
CA LEU A 214 -16.45 -3.04 0.90
C LEU A 214 -15.50 -1.84 0.91
N LEU A 215 -14.76 -1.65 -0.18
CA LEU A 215 -13.95 -0.47 -0.46
C LEU A 215 -14.49 0.26 -1.68
N THR A 216 -14.30 1.58 -1.74
CA THR A 216 -14.56 2.36 -2.97
C THR A 216 -13.57 1.96 -4.06
N ARG A 217 -13.89 2.26 -5.33
CA ARG A 217 -12.97 1.97 -6.45
C ARG A 217 -11.61 2.62 -6.28
N PHE A 218 -11.58 3.88 -5.83
CA PHE A 218 -10.34 4.62 -5.58
C PHE A 218 -9.47 3.93 -4.53
N TRP A 219 -10.02 3.60 -3.36
CA TRP A 219 -9.25 2.96 -2.29
C TRP A 219 -8.86 1.51 -2.60
N GLY A 220 -9.69 0.81 -3.39
CA GLY A 220 -9.38 -0.53 -3.90
C GLY A 220 -8.22 -0.52 -4.90
N SER A 221 -8.24 0.37 -5.89
CA SER A 221 -7.15 0.48 -6.87
C SER A 221 -5.87 1.02 -6.25
N LEU A 222 -5.97 1.98 -5.33
CA LEU A 222 -4.84 2.49 -4.56
C LEU A 222 -4.18 1.36 -3.75
N GLY A 223 -4.96 0.52 -3.08
CA GLY A 223 -4.44 -0.64 -2.33
C GLY A 223 -3.71 -1.65 -3.24
N ILE A 224 -4.23 -1.91 -4.44
CA ILE A 224 -3.55 -2.77 -5.43
C ILE A 224 -2.21 -2.16 -5.86
N ALA A 225 -2.20 -0.87 -6.24
CA ALA A 225 -0.98 -0.19 -6.67
C ALA A 225 0.08 -0.21 -5.56
N LEU A 226 -0.30 0.20 -4.34
CA LEU A 226 0.58 0.21 -3.18
C LEU A 226 1.08 -1.18 -2.79
N GLY A 227 0.25 -2.22 -2.93
CA GLY A 227 0.69 -3.59 -2.69
C GLY A 227 1.81 -4.03 -3.64
N VAL A 228 1.73 -3.66 -4.93
CA VAL A 228 2.75 -3.99 -5.94
C VAL A 228 4.06 -3.23 -5.70
N VAL A 229 3.98 -1.94 -5.37
CA VAL A 229 5.16 -1.08 -5.14
C VAL A 229 5.57 -0.99 -3.67
N PHE A 230 5.05 -1.89 -2.83
CA PHE A 230 5.14 -1.84 -1.37
C PHE A 230 6.58 -1.65 -0.87
N ALA A 231 7.54 -2.36 -1.47
CA ALA A 231 8.96 -2.28 -1.10
C ALA A 231 9.54 -0.86 -1.17
N PHE A 232 8.98 0.00 -2.04
CA PHE A 232 9.45 1.37 -2.26
C PHE A 232 8.52 2.42 -1.62
N PHE A 233 7.24 2.11 -1.45
CA PHE A 233 6.21 3.05 -0.98
C PHE A 233 5.53 2.58 0.32
N THR A 234 6.33 2.10 1.28
CA THR A 234 5.85 1.61 2.58
C THR A 234 5.01 2.68 3.31
N LEU A 235 5.45 3.94 3.35
CA LEU A 235 4.72 5.01 4.04
C LEU A 235 3.33 5.26 3.46
N PHE A 236 3.18 5.26 2.13
CA PHE A 236 1.86 5.40 1.50
C PHE A 236 0.97 4.19 1.77
N THR A 237 1.56 3.00 1.87
CA THR A 237 0.84 1.78 2.30
C THR A 237 0.33 1.93 3.73
N LEU A 238 1.12 2.50 4.64
CA LEU A 238 0.67 2.79 6.01
C LEU A 238 -0.48 3.80 6.04
N ILE A 239 -0.45 4.85 5.19
CA ILE A 239 -1.58 5.79 5.04
C ILE A 239 -2.85 5.05 4.59
N TRP A 240 -2.72 4.11 3.66
CA TRP A 240 -3.84 3.27 3.24
C TRP A 240 -4.39 2.42 4.41
N PHE A 241 -3.52 1.87 5.27
CA PHE A 241 -3.95 1.17 6.49
C PHE A 241 -4.59 2.08 7.53
N ILE A 242 -4.17 3.34 7.65
CA ILE A 242 -4.85 4.35 8.48
C ILE A 242 -6.27 4.53 7.94
N TYR A 243 -6.43 4.80 6.64
CA TYR A 243 -7.76 4.96 6.04
C TYR A 243 -8.63 3.71 6.23
N ALA A 244 -8.11 2.52 5.93
CA ALA A 244 -8.82 1.27 6.16
C ALA A 244 -9.22 1.11 7.64
N GLY A 245 -8.31 1.47 8.55
CA GLY A 245 -8.57 1.48 9.99
C GLY A 245 -9.72 2.40 10.39
N LEU A 246 -9.69 3.65 9.92
CA LEU A 246 -10.76 4.63 10.15
C LEU A 246 -12.10 4.17 9.56
N LEU A 247 -12.07 3.57 8.36
CA LEU A 247 -13.26 3.04 7.69
C LEU A 247 -13.89 1.92 8.52
N LEU A 248 -13.06 0.99 9.00
CA LEU A 248 -13.48 -0.13 9.84
C LEU A 248 -13.94 0.33 11.23
N ALA A 249 -13.35 1.38 11.79
CA ALA A 249 -13.82 2.02 13.01
C ALA A 249 -15.14 2.79 12.82
N GLY A 250 -15.50 3.16 11.59
CA GLY A 250 -16.67 3.98 11.29
C GLY A 250 -16.43 5.47 11.52
N TRP A 251 -15.18 5.93 11.45
CA TRP A 251 -14.77 7.33 11.67
C TRP A 251 -14.54 8.10 10.36
N VAL A 252 -14.69 7.46 9.20
CA VAL A 252 -14.53 8.14 7.90
C VAL A 252 -15.72 9.08 7.64
N PRO A 253 -15.48 10.35 7.28
CA PRO A 253 -16.54 11.27 6.86
C PRO A 253 -17.20 10.73 5.58
N GLY A 254 -18.54 10.67 5.57
CA GLY A 254 -19.32 10.00 4.52
C GLY A 254 -19.73 8.56 4.86
N GLY A 255 -19.25 8.02 5.99
CA GLY A 255 -19.68 6.71 6.50
C GLY A 255 -19.13 5.52 5.73
N ARG A 256 -19.74 4.35 5.96
CA ARG A 256 -19.32 3.09 5.32
C ARG A 256 -20.06 2.88 4.00
N PRO A 257 -19.41 2.30 2.97
CA PRO A 257 -20.09 1.91 1.75
C PRO A 257 -21.35 1.06 1.99
N PRO A 258 -22.37 1.13 1.11
CA PRO A 258 -23.65 0.44 1.29
C PRO A 258 -23.55 -1.08 1.50
N ALA A 259 -22.48 -1.72 1.00
CA ALA A 259 -22.23 -3.16 1.17
C ALA A 259 -21.99 -3.58 2.63
N TRP A 260 -21.63 -2.64 3.52
CA TRP A 260 -21.49 -2.88 4.95
C TRP A 260 -22.86 -2.99 5.65
N ALA A 261 -23.86 -2.24 5.18
CA ALA A 261 -25.21 -2.29 5.73
C ALA A 261 -26.00 -3.49 5.22
N SER A 262 -25.87 -3.83 3.93
CA SER A 262 -26.63 -4.92 3.32
C SER A 262 -26.10 -6.32 3.67
N GLY A 263 -24.79 -6.45 3.95
CA GLY A 263 -24.15 -7.76 4.09
C GLY A 263 -24.06 -8.55 2.78
N GLU A 264 -24.39 -7.94 1.65
CA GLU A 264 -24.39 -8.53 0.32
C GLU A 264 -23.35 -7.85 -0.57
N ALA A 265 -22.81 -8.59 -1.53
CA ALA A 265 -21.95 -8.00 -2.55
C ALA A 265 -22.78 -7.01 -3.39
N ARG A 266 -22.49 -5.71 -3.22
CA ARG A 266 -23.00 -4.66 -4.12
C ARG A 266 -21.80 -4.11 -4.89
N PRO A 267 -21.52 -4.62 -6.10
CA PRO A 267 -20.44 -4.07 -6.91
C PRO A 267 -20.74 -2.59 -7.20
N TRP A 268 -19.70 -1.75 -7.19
CA TRP A 268 -19.86 -0.33 -7.53
C TRP A 268 -20.46 -0.18 -8.93
N PRO A 269 -21.43 0.74 -9.14
CA PRO A 269 -22.04 0.98 -10.45
C PRO A 269 -20.96 1.43 -11.44
N LYS A 270 -20.96 0.89 -12.65
CA LYS A 270 -20.04 1.32 -13.70
C LYS A 270 -20.49 2.67 -14.25
N PRO A 271 -19.57 3.52 -14.74
CA PRO A 271 -19.98 4.67 -15.54
C PRO A 271 -20.89 4.18 -16.67
N GLY A 272 -22.11 4.72 -16.75
CA GLY A 272 -23.15 4.31 -17.71
C GLY A 272 -24.18 3.30 -17.20
N ASP A 273 -24.08 2.80 -15.96
CA ASP A 273 -25.20 2.06 -15.34
C ASP A 273 -26.29 3.05 -14.89
N PRO A 274 -27.60 2.76 -15.11
CA PRO A 274 -28.70 3.57 -14.58
C PRO A 274 -28.56 3.67 -13.05
N GLY A 275 -28.43 4.89 -12.51
CA GLY A 275 -28.13 5.16 -11.10
C GLY A 275 -26.67 5.53 -10.78
N PHE A 276 -25.79 5.62 -11.79
CA PHE A 276 -24.47 6.25 -11.65
C PHE A 276 -24.59 7.77 -11.89
N GLY A 277 -24.76 8.56 -10.83
CA GLY A 277 -24.87 10.02 -10.93
C GLY A 277 -25.65 10.66 -9.80
N GLY A 278 -26.61 9.92 -9.21
CA GLY A 278 -27.51 10.49 -8.21
C GLY A 278 -28.68 11.26 -8.81
N ASP A 279 -28.84 11.22 -10.14
CA ASP A 279 -29.94 11.85 -10.87
C ASP A 279 -31.15 10.90 -10.96
N ASP A 280 -31.54 10.31 -9.82
CA ASP A 280 -32.92 9.82 -9.63
C ASP A 280 -33.79 10.98 -9.09
N ASP A 281 -33.45 12.23 -9.43
CA ASP A 281 -34.40 13.32 -9.38
C ASP A 281 -35.28 13.18 -10.63
N ASP A 282 -36.41 12.52 -10.42
CA ASP A 282 -37.62 12.54 -11.23
C ASP A 282 -38.12 13.99 -11.42
N ASP A 283 -37.32 14.87 -12.02
CA ASP A 283 -37.76 16.18 -12.49
C ASP A 283 -37.63 16.19 -14.01
N ASP A 284 -38.79 15.91 -14.63
CA ASP A 284 -39.25 16.51 -15.87
C ASP A 284 -38.57 17.85 -16.16
N GLU A 285 -37.52 17.89 -17.00
CA GLU A 285 -37.14 19.13 -17.68
C GLU A 285 -36.30 18.80 -18.92
N ASP A 286 -37.00 18.75 -20.06
CA ASP A 286 -36.52 19.18 -21.36
C ASP A 286 -35.04 18.88 -21.64
N VAL A 287 -34.71 17.59 -21.84
CA VAL A 287 -33.57 17.25 -22.68
C VAL A 287 -33.91 17.83 -24.05
N ILE A 288 -33.40 19.05 -24.28
CA ILE A 288 -33.23 19.63 -25.60
C ILE A 288 -32.40 18.60 -26.36
N GLU A 289 -33.11 17.71 -27.05
CA GLU A 289 -32.58 16.87 -28.10
C GLU A 289 -32.06 17.86 -29.13
N GLY A 290 -30.81 18.28 -28.93
CA GLY A 290 -30.06 18.99 -29.93
C GLY A 290 -29.93 18.01 -31.08
N THR A 291 -30.90 18.06 -31.99
CA THR A 291 -30.75 17.61 -33.35
C THR A 291 -29.48 18.25 -33.85
N ALA A 292 -28.40 17.50 -33.77
CA ALA A 292 -27.24 17.71 -34.60
C ALA A 292 -27.68 17.34 -36.02
N ASP A 293 -28.54 18.18 -36.59
CA ASP A 293 -28.64 18.29 -38.03
C ASP A 293 -27.24 18.69 -38.48
N GLU A 294 -26.56 17.74 -39.13
CA GLU A 294 -25.36 18.05 -39.89
C GLU A 294 -25.76 19.17 -40.85
N LEU A 295 -25.20 20.36 -40.67
CA LEU A 295 -25.35 21.47 -41.60
C LEU A 295 -24.92 20.97 -42.98
N ASP A 296 -25.90 20.64 -43.82
CA ASP A 296 -25.69 20.35 -45.22
C ASP A 296 -25.06 21.63 -45.82
N PRO A 297 -23.85 21.56 -46.41
CA PRO A 297 -23.13 22.75 -46.86
C PRO A 297 -23.82 23.54 -47.98
N ASP A 298 -24.95 23.04 -48.49
CA ASP A 298 -25.76 23.66 -49.53
C ASP A 298 -27.01 24.39 -49.00
N ASP A 299 -27.25 24.43 -47.69
CA ASP A 299 -28.42 25.16 -47.13
C ASP A 299 -28.15 26.68 -47.10
N PRO A 300 -28.88 27.50 -47.90
CA PRO A 300 -28.62 28.94 -48.00
C PRO A 300 -28.89 29.66 -46.67
N ASP A 301 -27.87 30.38 -46.21
CA ASP A 301 -27.84 31.17 -44.96
C ASP A 301 -29.17 31.94 -44.70
N PRO A 302 -29.96 31.55 -43.67
CA PRO A 302 -31.22 32.21 -43.36
C PRO A 302 -31.06 33.59 -42.70
N ARG A 303 -29.83 34.12 -42.53
CA ARG A 303 -29.59 35.45 -41.92
C ARG A 303 -29.95 36.64 -42.82
N GLY A 304 -30.56 36.41 -43.98
CA GLY A 304 -30.93 37.47 -44.94
C GLY A 304 -32.31 38.13 -44.76
N ALA A 305 -33.22 37.60 -43.94
CA ALA A 305 -34.60 38.11 -43.87
C ALA A 305 -34.89 38.91 -42.60
N VAL A 306 -34.32 40.12 -42.53
CA VAL A 306 -34.75 41.16 -41.59
C VAL A 306 -35.88 41.97 -42.25
N ASN A 307 -37.00 42.09 -41.54
CA ASN A 307 -38.16 43.00 -41.73
C ASN A 307 -39.44 42.41 -42.34
N ALA A 308 -40.40 42.06 -41.47
CA ALA A 308 -41.81 42.38 -41.64
C ALA A 308 -42.52 42.37 -40.27
N PRO A 309 -43.13 43.48 -39.82
CA PRO A 309 -44.03 43.48 -38.68
C PRO A 309 -45.49 43.24 -39.12
N ASP A 310 -46.32 42.93 -38.12
CA ASP A 310 -47.78 42.88 -38.13
C ASP A 310 -48.46 41.65 -38.79
N ALA A 311 -49.09 40.82 -37.97
CA ALA A 311 -50.56 40.80 -37.89
C ALA A 311 -51.06 39.79 -36.84
N LEU A 312 -52.02 40.26 -36.06
CA LEU A 312 -52.96 39.51 -35.23
C LEU A 312 -53.72 38.47 -36.06
N ASP A 313 -54.01 37.29 -35.48
CA ASP A 313 -55.39 36.85 -35.21
C ASP A 313 -55.43 35.44 -34.61
N ALA A 314 -56.50 35.19 -33.86
CA ALA A 314 -56.70 34.09 -32.93
C ALA A 314 -57.30 32.81 -33.59
N PRO A 315 -58.09 31.99 -32.87
CA PRO A 315 -57.83 30.59 -32.56
C PRO A 315 -58.60 29.60 -33.46
N ASP A 316 -58.25 28.30 -33.42
CA ASP A 316 -59.21 27.18 -33.25
C ASP A 316 -58.61 25.79 -33.55
N ALA A 317 -59.00 24.86 -32.68
CA ALA A 317 -59.31 23.44 -32.86
C ALA A 317 -58.84 22.66 -34.11
N GLN A 318 -58.22 21.49 -33.87
CA GLN A 318 -58.58 20.16 -34.40
C GLN A 318 -57.50 19.13 -33.96
N ASP A 319 -57.83 18.11 -33.17
CA ASP A 319 -58.34 16.78 -33.57
C ASP A 319 -57.35 15.89 -34.37
N ALA A 320 -57.04 14.73 -33.73
CA ALA A 320 -56.60 13.43 -34.27
C ALA A 320 -55.10 13.19 -34.61
N PRO A 321 -54.62 11.92 -34.68
CA PRO A 321 -55.07 10.67 -34.04
C PRO A 321 -53.97 9.87 -33.32
N ASP A 322 -54.46 8.93 -32.50
CA ASP A 322 -53.87 7.66 -32.05
C ASP A 322 -52.84 7.05 -33.03
N ARG A 323 -51.61 6.81 -32.55
CA ARG A 323 -50.57 6.09 -33.28
C ARG A 323 -50.00 5.00 -32.38
N SER A 324 -50.64 3.84 -32.44
CA SER A 324 -50.09 2.55 -32.07
C SER A 324 -48.79 2.28 -32.84
N ASP A 325 -47.67 2.09 -32.14
CA ASP A 325 -46.45 1.54 -32.73
C ASP A 325 -45.96 0.33 -31.92
N ASP A 326 -46.39 -0.84 -32.38
CA ASP A 326 -45.93 -2.16 -31.97
C ASP A 326 -44.54 -2.41 -32.56
N GLY A 327 -43.49 -2.18 -31.76
CA GLY A 327 -42.11 -2.54 -32.10
C GLY A 327 -41.78 -4.02 -31.80
N PRO A 328 -41.08 -4.76 -32.70
CA PRO A 328 -40.99 -6.21 -32.66
C PRO A 328 -40.01 -6.77 -31.62
N GLN A 329 -40.46 -7.83 -30.93
CA GLN A 329 -39.64 -8.68 -30.06
C GLN A 329 -38.50 -9.37 -30.83
N GLY A 330 -37.28 -8.89 -30.58
CA GLY A 330 -36.03 -9.49 -31.06
C GLY A 330 -35.71 -10.82 -30.36
N GLU A 331 -35.95 -11.90 -31.10
CA GLU A 331 -35.56 -13.28 -30.80
C GLU A 331 -34.05 -13.51 -30.62
N ARG A 332 -33.75 -14.43 -29.70
CA ARG A 332 -32.70 -15.48 -29.76
C ARG A 332 -31.23 -15.05 -29.92
N ARG A 333 -30.41 -15.48 -28.95
CA ARG A 333 -29.16 -16.23 -29.30
C ARG A 333 -28.69 -17.23 -28.23
N LYS A 334 -28.99 -18.50 -28.56
CA LYS A 334 -28.15 -19.70 -28.52
C LYS A 334 -27.11 -19.88 -27.39
N ARG A 335 -27.54 -20.70 -26.44
CA ARG A 335 -26.79 -21.71 -25.67
C ARG A 335 -25.67 -22.39 -26.50
N LYS A 336 -24.42 -22.29 -26.05
CA LYS A 336 -23.30 -23.12 -26.54
C LYS A 336 -22.93 -24.16 -25.48
N LYS A 337 -22.87 -25.42 -25.91
CA LYS A 337 -22.64 -26.63 -25.12
C LYS A 337 -21.24 -27.16 -25.47
N ARG A 338 -20.43 -27.45 -24.44
CA ARG A 338 -19.29 -28.40 -24.35
C ARG A 338 -18.15 -28.34 -25.37
N SER A 339 -16.92 -28.36 -24.85
CA SER A 339 -16.10 -29.59 -24.86
C SER A 339 -15.66 -29.89 -23.45
#